data_AF-A0A8T6EDV2-F1
#
_entry.id   AF-A0A8T6EDV2-F1
#
_cell.length_a   1.000
_cell.length_b   1.000
_cell.length_c   1.000
_cell.angle_alpha   90.00
_cell.angle_beta   90.00
_cell.angle_gamma   90.00
#
_symmetry.space_group_name_H-M   'P 1'
#
loop_
_entity.id
_entity.type
_entity.pdbx_description
1 polymer ?
#
loop_
_entity_poly.entity_id
_entity_poly.type
_entity_poly.pdbx_seq_one_letter_code
_entity_poly.pdbx_strand_id
1 'polypeptide(L)'
;MKLTHARIRNFRCILDTKKFSINKLCCLVGKNEAGKTAALTALQSILPFGKPQTNFDKTEDYPRRYLSQYSTRHPDGRAPVVDTWWKLDGDAYKLLCEEFGEEAIKSKKVKISRTYDNPETIWRLKLDSSLALKYVFSKYKLNASENQILAKCTTVEETLNVIRRKEVVKPKLEAIASYLETCSNSSLHDKAVEILNPLVPEFFYTSHYDRMNGQISVHQVQRDQSENNVNSGDKIF
;
A
#
# COMPACT_ATOMS: atom_id res chain seq x y z
N MET A 1 -1.29 12.09 1.27
CA MET A 1 -0.26 11.23 1.91
C MET A 1 1.12 11.71 1.49
N LYS A 2 2.13 11.69 2.38
CA LYS A 2 3.48 12.18 2.03
C LYS A 2 4.57 11.12 2.21
N LEU A 3 5.31 10.80 1.14
CA LEU A 3 6.51 9.95 1.19
C LEU A 3 7.62 10.66 1.97
N THR A 4 8.24 9.95 2.92
CA THR A 4 9.29 10.52 3.78
C THR A 4 10.60 9.75 3.72
N HIS A 5 10.54 8.44 3.51
CA HIS A 5 11.73 7.59 3.47
C HIS A 5 11.52 6.42 2.52
N ALA A 6 12.63 5.91 2.00
CA ALA A 6 12.66 4.65 1.28
C ALA A 6 13.88 3.81 1.67
N ARG A 7 13.81 2.53 1.32
CA ARG A 7 14.92 1.58 1.42
C ARG A 7 14.74 0.53 0.33
N ILE A 8 15.76 0.32 -0.48
CA ILE A 8 15.80 -0.72 -1.50
C ILE A 8 16.82 -1.77 -1.07
N ARG A 9 16.45 -3.04 -1.20
CA ARG A 9 17.24 -4.20 -0.80
C ARG A 9 17.15 -5.30 -1.85
N ASN A 10 18.18 -6.12 -1.91
CA ASN A 10 18.23 -7.33 -2.73
C ASN A 10 17.72 -7.13 -4.17
N PHE A 11 18.06 -6.04 -4.84
CA PHE A 11 17.53 -5.72 -6.18
C PHE A 11 18.67 -5.32 -7.13
N ARG A 12 18.93 -6.16 -8.13
CA ARG A 12 20.00 -6.05 -9.13
C ARG A 12 21.36 -5.85 -8.47
N CYS A 13 21.99 -4.69 -8.65
CA CYS A 13 23.26 -4.35 -8.00
C CYS A 13 23.10 -3.83 -6.56
N ILE A 14 21.88 -3.57 -6.08
CA ILE A 14 21.61 -3.05 -4.74
C ILE A 14 21.46 -4.21 -3.76
N LEU A 15 22.36 -4.27 -2.78
CA LEU A 15 22.19 -5.15 -1.62
C LEU A 15 21.32 -4.49 -0.55
N ASP A 16 21.65 -3.25 -0.19
CA ASP A 16 20.87 -2.43 0.76
C ASP A 16 21.26 -0.96 0.62
N THR A 17 20.31 -0.09 0.28
CA THR A 17 20.54 1.36 0.27
C THR A 17 20.64 1.95 1.67
N LYS A 18 20.33 1.15 2.70
CA LYS A 18 19.87 1.62 4.01
C LYS A 18 18.62 2.49 3.87
N LYS A 19 18.06 2.89 5.01
CA LYS A 19 16.94 3.82 5.03
C LYS A 19 17.45 5.23 4.74
N PHE A 20 16.92 5.86 3.70
CA PHE A 20 17.23 7.25 3.34
C PHE A 20 15.95 8.10 3.33
N SER A 21 16.09 9.41 3.56
CA SER A 21 14.99 10.37 3.57
C SER A 21 14.69 10.87 2.15
N ILE A 22 13.43 11.11 1.86
CA ILE A 22 12.94 11.69 0.62
C ILE A 22 12.26 13.02 0.95
N ASN A 23 12.74 14.09 0.32
CA ASN A 23 12.18 15.44 0.40
C ASN A 23 11.41 15.77 -0.89
N LYS A 24 10.90 17.01 -0.99
CA LYS A 24 10.19 17.50 -2.19
C LYS A 24 11.01 17.33 -3.48
N LEU A 25 12.31 17.58 -3.38
CA LEU A 25 13.30 17.31 -4.42
C LEU A 25 14.38 16.43 -3.81
N CYS A 26 14.67 15.30 -4.45
CA CYS A 26 15.69 14.36 -4.01
C CYS A 26 16.50 13.92 -5.23
N CYS A 27 17.81 14.13 -5.20
CA CYS A 27 18.72 13.76 -6.28
C CYS A 27 19.59 12.59 -5.84
N LEU A 28 19.58 11.51 -6.61
CA LEU A 28 20.49 10.37 -6.40
C LEU A 28 21.74 10.58 -7.26
N VAL A 29 22.90 10.75 -6.62
CA VAL A 29 24.18 10.96 -7.29
C VAL A 29 25.13 9.82 -6.95
N GLY A 30 25.96 9.43 -7.91
CA GLY A 30 26.94 8.36 -7.74
C GLY A 30 27.59 8.00 -9.06
N LYS A 31 28.63 7.15 -9.01
CA LYS A 31 29.30 6.63 -10.21
C LYS A 31 28.35 5.82 -11.10
N ASN A 32 28.80 5.51 -12.31
CA ASN A 32 28.10 4.55 -13.17
C ASN A 32 27.92 3.23 -12.41
N GLU A 33 26.80 2.55 -12.66
CA GLU A 33 26.45 1.25 -12.05
C GLU A 33 26.23 1.25 -10.53
N ALA A 34 26.27 2.43 -9.88
CA ALA A 34 26.00 2.57 -8.44
C ALA A 34 24.54 2.26 -8.03
N GLY A 35 23.68 1.84 -8.96
CA GLY A 35 22.31 1.42 -8.67
C GLY A 35 21.26 2.54 -8.66
N LYS A 36 21.57 3.75 -9.15
CA LYS A 36 20.60 4.86 -9.23
C LYS A 36 19.32 4.47 -9.97
N THR A 37 19.47 3.95 -11.19
CA THR A 37 18.35 3.49 -12.02
C THR A 37 17.60 2.35 -11.34
N ALA A 38 18.31 1.37 -10.76
CA ALA A 38 17.70 0.26 -10.04
C ALA A 38 16.86 0.73 -8.85
N ALA A 39 17.33 1.74 -8.10
CA ALA A 39 16.57 2.32 -6.99
C ALA A 39 15.27 2.99 -7.46
N LEU A 40 15.33 3.77 -8.55
CA LEU A 40 14.15 4.42 -9.12
C LEU A 40 13.16 3.40 -9.72
N THR A 41 13.66 2.37 -10.40
CA THR A 41 12.85 1.26 -10.92
C THR A 41 12.11 0.54 -9.79
N ALA A 42 12.80 0.18 -8.70
CA ALA A 42 12.18 -0.49 -7.56
C ALA A 42 11.15 0.40 -6.85
N LEU A 43 11.41 1.71 -6.75
CA LEU A 43 10.45 2.68 -6.22
C LEU A 43 9.21 2.77 -7.11
N GLN A 44 9.37 2.87 -8.44
CA GLN A 44 8.23 2.96 -9.33
C GLN A 44 7.35 1.72 -9.26
N SER A 45 7.95 0.54 -9.13
CA SER A 45 7.22 -0.72 -9.07
C SER A 45 6.47 -0.95 -7.74
N ILE A 46 6.49 -0.02 -6.79
CA ILE A 46 5.66 -0.14 -5.58
C ILE A 46 4.20 0.26 -5.84
N LEU A 47 3.98 1.40 -6.48
CA LEU A 47 2.67 1.97 -6.82
C LEU A 47 2.83 2.64 -8.17
N PRO A 48 2.93 1.87 -9.26
CA PRO A 48 3.29 2.40 -10.57
C PRO A 48 2.14 3.22 -11.16
N PHE A 49 2.45 4.39 -11.74
CA PHE A 49 1.56 4.99 -12.72
C PHE A 49 1.64 4.18 -14.02
N GLY A 50 0.59 3.44 -14.33
CA GLY A 50 0.56 2.49 -15.45
C GLY A 50 1.28 1.17 -15.17
N LYS A 51 2.02 0.65 -16.15
CA LYS A 51 2.69 -0.66 -16.01
C LYS A 51 3.93 -0.56 -15.10
N PRO A 52 4.14 -1.52 -14.17
CA PRO A 52 5.37 -1.57 -13.40
C PRO A 52 6.56 -1.84 -14.33
N GLN A 53 7.68 -1.17 -14.06
CA GLN A 53 8.95 -1.39 -14.76
C GLN A 53 9.55 -2.78 -14.47
N THR A 54 9.18 -3.39 -13.35
CA THR A 54 9.55 -4.77 -13.00
C THR A 54 8.48 -5.42 -12.12
N ASN A 55 8.36 -6.75 -12.24
CA ASN A 55 7.57 -7.59 -11.35
C ASN A 55 8.44 -8.31 -10.30
N PHE A 56 9.70 -7.91 -10.15
CA PHE A 56 10.70 -8.53 -9.29
C PHE A 56 10.91 -10.01 -9.60
N ASP A 57 11.33 -10.30 -10.83
CA ASP A 57 11.68 -11.65 -11.23
C ASP A 57 12.91 -12.12 -10.43
N LYS A 58 12.79 -13.25 -9.75
CA LYS A 58 13.85 -13.77 -8.89
C LYS A 58 15.13 -14.15 -9.68
N THR A 59 15.01 -14.65 -10.90
CA THR A 59 16.16 -15.03 -11.72
C THR A 59 16.87 -13.84 -12.34
N GLU A 60 16.12 -12.83 -12.77
CA GLU A 60 16.65 -11.65 -13.46
C GLU A 60 17.04 -10.52 -12.50
N ASP A 61 16.21 -10.24 -11.50
CA ASP A 61 16.35 -9.06 -10.66
C ASP A 61 17.02 -9.35 -9.31
N TYR A 62 17.07 -10.58 -8.81
CA TYR A 62 17.76 -10.84 -7.54
C TYR A 62 19.29 -10.80 -7.72
N PRO A 63 20.07 -10.29 -6.74
CA PRO A 63 21.52 -10.26 -6.84
C PRO A 63 22.12 -11.65 -7.10
N ARG A 64 22.64 -11.86 -8.31
CA ARG A 64 23.11 -13.17 -8.81
C ARG A 64 24.04 -13.91 -7.85
N ARG A 65 24.94 -13.17 -7.18
CA ARG A 65 25.89 -13.73 -6.20
C ARG A 65 25.21 -14.47 -5.04
N TYR A 66 23.99 -14.10 -4.68
CA TYR A 66 23.25 -14.69 -3.56
C TYR A 66 22.10 -15.60 -4.02
N LEU A 67 21.92 -15.81 -5.32
CA LEU A 67 20.77 -16.55 -5.86
C LEU A 67 20.76 -18.01 -5.38
N SER A 68 21.93 -18.68 -5.37
CA SER A 68 22.07 -20.05 -4.85
C SER A 68 21.75 -20.18 -3.36
N GLN A 69 21.89 -19.09 -2.61
CA GLN A 69 21.60 -19.03 -1.17
C GLN A 69 20.23 -18.40 -0.88
N TYR A 70 19.38 -18.19 -1.88
CA TYR A 70 18.12 -17.48 -1.70
C TYR A 70 17.25 -18.12 -0.63
N SER A 71 17.01 -19.43 -0.74
CA SER A 71 16.16 -20.17 0.21
C SER A 71 16.74 -20.18 1.63
N THR A 72 18.06 -20.19 1.76
CA THR A 72 18.75 -20.10 3.06
C THR A 72 18.63 -18.70 3.68
N ARG A 73 18.70 -17.64 2.85
CA ARG A 73 18.61 -16.24 3.32
C ARG A 73 17.19 -15.79 3.60
N HIS A 74 16.22 -16.37 2.91
CA HIS A 74 14.80 -16.03 2.99
C HIS A 74 13.99 -17.32 3.11
N PRO A 75 13.97 -17.96 4.29
CA PRO A 75 13.25 -19.23 4.50
C PRO A 75 11.76 -19.10 4.22
N ASP A 76 11.19 -17.91 4.46
CA ASP A 76 9.78 -17.60 4.17
C ASP A 76 9.52 -17.34 2.66
N GLY A 77 10.54 -17.49 1.81
CA GLY A 77 10.48 -17.21 0.37
C GLY A 77 10.38 -15.72 0.00
N ARG A 78 10.15 -14.83 0.97
CA ARG A 78 9.83 -13.42 0.75
C ARG A 78 11.04 -12.51 0.98
N ALA A 79 11.90 -12.38 -0.03
CA ALA A 79 12.98 -11.41 0.01
C ALA A 79 12.43 -9.97 -0.11
N PRO A 80 12.75 -9.04 0.81
CA PRO A 80 12.30 -7.66 0.70
C PRO A 80 13.03 -6.92 -0.41
N VAL A 81 12.27 -6.21 -1.25
CA VAL A 81 12.79 -5.41 -2.36
C VAL A 81 12.76 -3.93 -2.03
N VAL A 82 11.56 -3.39 -1.80
CA VAL A 82 11.35 -1.96 -1.59
C VAL A 82 10.49 -1.75 -0.36
N ASP A 83 10.93 -0.86 0.51
CA ASP A 83 10.16 -0.34 1.62
C ASP A 83 10.03 1.17 1.47
N THR A 84 8.83 1.70 1.65
CA THR A 84 8.55 3.14 1.69
C THR A 84 7.80 3.49 2.98
N TRP A 85 8.09 4.66 3.53
CA TRP A 85 7.42 5.18 4.71
C TRP A 85 6.72 6.50 4.40
N TRP A 86 5.43 6.52 4.70
CA TRP A 86 4.52 7.59 4.41
C TRP A 86 4.03 8.21 5.71
N LYS A 87 3.92 9.53 5.72
CA LYS A 87 3.23 10.28 6.76
C LYS A 87 1.78 10.50 6.32
N LEU A 88 0.83 10.21 7.21
CA LEU A 88 -0.57 10.55 7.01
C LEU A 88 -0.70 12.08 7.00
N ASP A 89 -1.28 12.61 5.92
CA ASP A 89 -1.65 14.03 5.86
C ASP A 89 -2.98 14.27 6.61
N GLY A 90 -3.35 15.53 6.80
CA GLY A 90 -4.53 15.92 7.58
C GLY A 90 -5.82 15.23 7.11
N ASP A 91 -6.05 15.18 5.80
CA ASP A 91 -7.30 14.63 5.25
C ASP A 91 -7.35 13.11 5.34
N ALA A 92 -6.24 12.42 5.03
CA ALA A 92 -6.14 10.97 5.19
C ALA A 92 -6.29 10.55 6.66
N TYR A 93 -5.74 11.33 7.59
CA TYR A 93 -5.90 11.07 9.02
C TYR A 93 -7.36 11.29 9.48
N LYS A 94 -8.01 12.36 9.02
CA LYS A 94 -9.43 12.63 9.33
C LYS A 94 -10.34 11.51 8.86
N LEU A 95 -10.18 11.03 7.63
CA LEU A 95 -10.98 9.92 7.09
C LEU A 95 -10.84 8.65 7.95
N LEU A 96 -9.61 8.34 8.39
CA LEU A 96 -9.41 7.20 9.30
C LEU A 96 -10.01 7.44 10.69
N CYS A 97 -9.95 8.66 11.23
CA CYS A 97 -10.56 9.01 12.51
C CYS A 97 -12.10 8.96 12.44
N GLU A 98 -12.70 9.40 11.34
CA GLU A 98 -14.15 9.34 11.12
C GLU A 98 -14.66 7.89 11.09
N GLU A 99 -13.85 6.99 10.53
CA GLU A 99 -14.20 5.58 10.40
C GLU A 99 -13.92 4.76 11.66
N PHE A 100 -12.72 4.90 12.25
CA PHE A 100 -12.24 4.04 13.34
C PHE A 100 -12.08 4.74 14.69
N GLY A 101 -12.22 6.06 14.75
CA GLY A 101 -11.95 6.87 15.93
C GLY A 101 -10.46 7.20 16.09
N GLU A 102 -10.18 8.35 16.71
CA GLU A 102 -8.80 8.87 16.85
C GLU A 102 -7.92 7.95 17.72
N GLU A 103 -8.49 7.36 18.77
CA GLU A 103 -7.78 6.49 19.72
C GLU A 103 -7.30 5.18 19.11
N ALA A 104 -7.94 4.71 18.04
CA ALA A 104 -7.54 3.49 17.35
C ALA A 104 -6.24 3.66 16.54
N ILE A 105 -5.89 4.88 16.14
CA ILE A 105 -4.75 5.14 15.25
C ILE A 105 -3.49 5.40 16.07
N LYS A 106 -2.72 4.34 16.33
CA LYS A 106 -1.48 4.41 17.14
C LYS A 106 -0.30 5.10 16.45
N SER A 107 -0.37 5.37 15.15
CA SER A 107 0.73 5.97 14.40
C SER A 107 0.27 6.73 13.16
N LYS A 108 0.77 7.96 12.98
CA LYS A 108 0.61 8.76 11.76
C LYS A 108 1.58 8.38 10.63
N LYS A 109 2.16 7.17 10.71
CA LYS A 109 3.11 6.63 9.72
C LYS A 109 2.61 5.29 9.21
N VAL A 110 2.63 5.15 7.88
CA VAL A 110 2.29 3.93 7.14
C VAL A 110 3.54 3.44 6.43
N LYS A 111 3.78 2.13 6.45
CA LYS A 111 4.84 1.50 5.67
C LYS A 111 4.22 0.68 4.55
N ILE A 112 4.61 0.96 3.31
CA ILE A 112 4.22 0.17 2.13
C ILE A 112 5.47 -0.56 1.65
N SER A 113 5.36 -1.86 1.40
CA SER A 113 6.50 -2.70 1.07
C SER A 113 6.16 -3.62 -0.10
N ARG A 114 7.16 -4.03 -0.87
CA ARG A 114 7.02 -5.07 -1.89
C ARG A 114 8.18 -6.06 -1.78
N THR A 115 7.88 -7.34 -1.99
CA THR A 115 8.84 -8.45 -1.84
C THR A 115 8.88 -9.26 -3.14
N TYR A 116 9.91 -10.09 -3.30
CA TYR A 116 9.89 -11.15 -4.29
C TYR A 116 8.74 -12.12 -4.02
N ASP A 117 8.29 -12.80 -5.07
CA ASP A 117 7.24 -13.84 -5.06
C ASP A 117 5.91 -13.36 -4.45
N ASN A 118 5.68 -12.04 -4.42
CA ASN A 118 4.41 -11.43 -4.04
C ASN A 118 4.07 -10.27 -5.01
N PRO A 119 3.03 -10.42 -5.84
CA PRO A 119 2.63 -9.36 -6.75
C PRO A 119 2.06 -8.14 -6.01
N GLU A 120 1.45 -8.34 -4.84
CA GLU A 120 0.73 -7.32 -4.09
C GLU A 120 1.63 -6.44 -3.22
N THR A 121 1.12 -5.25 -2.90
CA THR A 121 1.78 -4.35 -1.95
C THR A 121 1.39 -4.71 -0.52
N ILE A 122 2.38 -4.78 0.36
CA ILE A 122 2.19 -5.08 1.78
C ILE A 122 2.12 -3.78 2.55
N TRP A 123 0.95 -3.49 3.11
CA TRP A 123 0.71 -2.31 3.92
C TRP A 123 0.85 -2.63 5.41
N ARG A 124 1.52 -1.74 6.15
CA ARG A 124 1.62 -1.83 7.61
C ARG A 124 1.23 -0.49 8.21
N LEU A 125 0.07 -0.49 8.86
CA LEU A 125 -0.48 0.61 9.63
C LEU A 125 -0.62 0.13 11.08
N LYS A 126 -0.24 0.95 12.06
CA LYS A 126 -0.47 0.63 13.46
C LYS A 126 -1.89 1.07 13.84
N LEU A 127 -2.84 0.16 13.66
CA LEU A 127 -4.24 0.31 14.04
C LEU A 127 -4.54 -0.61 15.23
N ASP A 128 -5.25 -0.12 16.23
CA ASP A 128 -5.80 -0.93 17.31
C ASP A 128 -7.23 -1.38 16.96
N SER A 129 -7.37 -2.64 16.57
CA SER A 129 -8.65 -3.22 16.18
C SER A 129 -9.67 -3.20 17.31
N SER A 130 -9.26 -3.32 18.58
CA SER A 130 -10.21 -3.34 19.70
C SER A 130 -10.81 -1.96 19.93
N LEU A 131 -10.00 -0.90 19.89
CA LEU A 131 -10.48 0.47 20.02
C LEU A 131 -11.32 0.88 18.80
N ALA A 132 -10.90 0.47 17.60
CA ALA A 132 -11.67 0.70 16.38
C ALA A 132 -13.07 0.07 16.46
N LEU A 133 -13.16 -1.20 16.89
CA LEU A 133 -14.44 -1.87 17.08
C LEU A 133 -15.31 -1.17 18.13
N LYS A 134 -14.73 -0.74 19.26
CA LYS A 134 -15.48 0.02 20.28
C LYS A 134 -16.05 1.32 19.73
N TYR A 135 -15.29 2.04 18.91
CA TYR A 135 -15.80 3.24 18.25
C TYR A 135 -16.94 2.91 17.28
N VAL A 136 -16.79 1.88 16.46
CA VAL A 136 -17.87 1.40 15.57
C VAL A 136 -19.12 1.05 16.39
N PHE A 137 -19.00 0.30 17.48
CA PHE A 137 -20.12 -0.04 18.36
C PHE A 137 -20.82 1.19 18.94
N SER A 138 -20.06 2.22 19.31
CA SER A 138 -20.62 3.46 19.84
C SER A 138 -21.50 4.20 18.81
N LYS A 139 -21.14 4.13 17.52
CA LYS A 139 -21.88 4.76 16.42
C LYS A 139 -23.30 4.18 16.26
N TYR A 140 -23.47 2.89 16.51
CA TYR A 140 -24.75 2.19 16.36
C TYR A 140 -25.68 2.28 17.60
N LYS A 141 -25.28 2.98 18.67
CA LYS A 141 -26.09 3.18 19.90
C LYS A 141 -26.72 1.87 20.41
N LEU A 142 -25.87 0.90 20.72
CA LEU A 142 -26.24 -0.41 21.25
C LEU A 142 -26.74 -0.32 22.71
N ASN A 143 -27.55 -1.29 23.12
CA ASN A 143 -28.03 -1.37 24.50
C ASN A 143 -26.91 -1.83 25.46
N ALA A 144 -27.02 -1.51 26.76
CA ALA A 144 -25.98 -1.80 27.75
C ALA A 144 -25.57 -3.29 27.81
N SER A 145 -26.51 -4.22 27.64
CA SER A 145 -26.26 -5.66 27.61
C SER A 145 -25.56 -6.14 26.34
N GLU A 146 -25.77 -5.47 25.20
CA GLU A 146 -25.10 -5.78 23.93
C GLU A 146 -23.68 -5.22 23.92
N ASN A 147 -23.48 -4.02 24.47
CA ASN A 147 -22.16 -3.42 24.62
C ASN A 147 -21.25 -4.25 25.52
N GLN A 148 -21.75 -4.83 26.62
CA GLN A 148 -20.91 -5.67 27.50
C GLN A 148 -20.41 -6.95 26.80
N ILE A 149 -21.19 -7.50 25.88
CA ILE A 149 -20.84 -8.71 25.14
C ILE A 149 -19.84 -8.37 24.03
N LEU A 150 -20.10 -7.30 23.28
CA LEU A 150 -19.26 -6.87 22.16
C LEU A 150 -17.97 -6.17 22.60
N ALA A 151 -17.95 -5.51 23.77
CA ALA A 151 -16.74 -4.86 24.31
C ALA A 151 -15.60 -5.84 24.66
N LYS A 152 -15.91 -7.14 24.77
CA LYS A 152 -14.91 -8.20 24.96
C LYS A 152 -14.27 -8.66 23.65
N CYS A 153 -14.87 -8.34 22.51
CA CYS A 153 -14.35 -8.74 21.21
C CYS A 153 -13.15 -7.87 20.82
N THR A 154 -12.08 -8.51 20.40
CA THR A 154 -10.84 -7.84 19.98
C THR A 154 -10.64 -7.90 18.47
N THR A 155 -11.29 -8.87 17.82
CA THR A 155 -11.24 -9.06 16.36
C THR A 155 -12.64 -9.00 15.73
N VAL A 156 -12.67 -8.71 14.43
CA VAL A 156 -13.90 -8.70 13.64
C VAL A 156 -14.51 -10.11 13.59
N GLU A 157 -13.69 -11.16 13.46
CA GLU A 157 -14.14 -12.55 13.44
C GLU A 157 -14.81 -12.96 14.76
N GLU A 158 -14.22 -12.60 15.90
CA GLU A 158 -14.85 -12.81 17.21
C GLU A 158 -16.21 -12.11 17.28
N THR A 159 -16.27 -10.87 16.77
CA THR A 159 -17.49 -10.06 16.75
C THR A 159 -18.57 -10.72 15.88
N LEU A 160 -18.23 -11.16 14.67
CA LEU A 160 -19.15 -11.85 13.76
C LEU A 160 -19.63 -13.17 14.35
N ASN A 161 -18.74 -13.95 14.98
CA ASN A 161 -19.10 -15.21 15.63
C ASN A 161 -20.05 -14.98 16.82
N VAL A 162 -19.82 -13.94 17.62
CA VAL A 162 -20.68 -13.56 18.74
C VAL A 162 -22.06 -13.11 18.27
N ILE A 163 -22.14 -12.39 17.14
CA ILE A 163 -23.42 -11.99 16.55
C ILE A 163 -24.18 -13.20 15.99
N ARG A 164 -23.50 -14.08 15.24
CA ARG A 164 -24.10 -15.28 14.63
C ARG A 164 -24.61 -16.30 15.65
N ARG A 165 -24.04 -16.34 16.86
CA ARG A 165 -24.50 -17.21 17.96
C ARG A 165 -25.78 -16.73 18.64
N LYS A 166 -26.28 -15.53 18.36
CA LYS A 166 -27.55 -15.05 18.93
C LYS A 166 -28.72 -15.42 18.03
N GLU A 167 -29.63 -16.24 18.54
CA GLU A 167 -30.83 -16.73 17.82
C GLU A 167 -31.83 -15.63 17.43
N VAL A 168 -31.81 -14.47 18.11
CA VAL A 168 -32.63 -13.31 17.75
C VAL A 168 -31.72 -12.18 17.29
N VAL A 169 -31.50 -12.09 15.99
CA VAL A 169 -30.72 -11.00 15.38
C VAL A 169 -31.59 -9.75 15.37
N LYS A 170 -31.25 -8.78 16.22
CA LYS A 170 -31.87 -7.46 16.19
C LYS A 170 -31.33 -6.67 15.00
N PRO A 171 -32.13 -5.79 14.37
CA PRO A 171 -31.75 -5.06 13.15
C PRO A 171 -30.45 -4.24 13.30
N LYS A 172 -30.12 -3.77 14.51
CA LYS A 172 -28.86 -3.07 14.80
C LYS A 172 -27.62 -3.97 14.75
N LEU A 173 -27.74 -5.22 15.19
CA LEU A 173 -26.65 -6.20 15.17
C LEU A 173 -26.43 -6.72 13.75
N GLU A 174 -27.51 -6.84 12.98
CA GLU A 174 -27.44 -7.17 11.56
C GLU A 174 -26.74 -6.07 10.74
N ALA A 175 -27.02 -4.79 11.05
CA ALA A 175 -26.34 -3.67 10.41
C ALA A 175 -24.82 -3.59 10.73
N ILE A 176 -24.41 -4.04 11.93
CA ILE A 176 -22.99 -4.15 12.28
C ILE A 176 -22.36 -5.35 11.56
N ALA A 177 -23.05 -6.49 11.53
CA ALA A 177 -22.57 -7.67 10.82
C ALA A 177 -22.39 -7.38 9.32
N SER A 178 -23.35 -6.74 8.66
CA SER A 178 -23.25 -6.38 7.25
C SER A 178 -22.12 -5.38 6.98
N TYR A 179 -21.92 -4.39 7.87
CA TYR A 179 -20.78 -3.47 7.78
C TYR A 179 -19.44 -4.21 7.93
N LEU A 180 -19.32 -5.12 8.89
CA LEU A 180 -18.12 -5.91 9.10
C LEU A 180 -17.87 -6.93 7.98
N GLU A 181 -18.93 -7.48 7.38
CA GLU A 181 -18.85 -8.34 6.19
C GLU A 181 -18.44 -7.56 4.93
N THR A 182 -18.69 -6.25 4.90
CA THR A 182 -18.20 -5.35 3.84
C THR A 182 -16.69 -5.04 3.99
N CYS A 183 -16.08 -5.35 5.14
CA CYS A 183 -14.64 -5.23 5.32
C CYS A 183 -13.95 -6.45 4.68
N SER A 184 -13.18 -6.21 3.63
CA SER A 184 -12.39 -7.24 2.95
C SER A 184 -11.59 -8.08 3.96
N ASN A 185 -11.63 -9.40 3.79
CA ASN A 185 -11.00 -10.41 4.66
C ASN A 185 -11.35 -10.32 6.16
N SER A 186 -12.50 -9.72 6.54
CA SER A 186 -12.86 -9.51 7.94
C SER A 186 -11.78 -8.75 8.74
N SER A 187 -11.05 -7.84 8.09
CA SER A 187 -9.95 -7.10 8.72
C SER A 187 -10.18 -5.60 8.63
N LEU A 188 -10.22 -4.93 9.80
CA LEU A 188 -10.24 -3.46 9.85
C LEU A 188 -8.96 -2.85 9.27
N HIS A 189 -7.86 -3.61 9.29
CA HIS A 189 -6.61 -3.19 8.67
C HIS A 189 -6.77 -3.09 7.15
N ASP A 190 -7.40 -4.07 6.51
CA ASP A 190 -7.63 -4.06 5.06
C ASP A 190 -8.59 -2.93 4.67
N LYS A 191 -9.63 -2.68 5.48
CA LYS A 191 -10.50 -1.52 5.29
C LYS A 191 -9.75 -0.19 5.38
N ALA A 192 -8.83 -0.06 6.34
CA ALA A 192 -7.97 1.11 6.43
C ALA A 192 -7.05 1.26 5.21
N VAL A 193 -6.58 0.15 4.64
CA VAL A 193 -5.80 0.16 3.39
C VAL A 193 -6.66 0.60 2.21
N GLU A 194 -7.90 0.13 2.08
CA GLU A 194 -8.83 0.58 1.03
C GLU A 194 -9.06 2.10 1.06
N ILE A 195 -9.24 2.67 2.25
CA ILE A 195 -9.42 4.12 2.44
C ILE A 195 -8.16 4.89 2.03
N LEU A 196 -6.98 4.34 2.35
CA LEU A 196 -5.70 5.01 2.10
C LEU A 196 -5.19 4.84 0.68
N ASN A 197 -5.48 3.73 0.02
CA ASN A 197 -4.97 3.40 -1.31
C ASN A 197 -5.18 4.52 -2.35
N PRO A 198 -6.39 5.10 -2.53
CA PRO A 198 -6.60 6.17 -3.50
C PRO A 198 -5.92 7.50 -3.11
N LEU A 199 -5.51 7.66 -1.85
CA LEU A 199 -4.86 8.87 -1.33
C LEU A 199 -3.34 8.83 -1.42
N VAL A 200 -2.76 7.67 -1.77
CA VAL A 200 -1.32 7.53 -1.95
C VAL A 200 -0.96 7.82 -3.41
N PRO A 201 -0.08 8.80 -3.67
CA PRO A 201 0.37 9.09 -5.02
C PRO A 201 1.07 7.90 -5.68
N GLU A 202 0.79 7.72 -6.95
CA GLU A 202 1.50 6.78 -7.80
C GLU A 202 2.86 7.35 -8.23
N PHE A 203 3.79 6.46 -8.58
CA PHE A 203 5.11 6.80 -9.07
C PHE A 203 5.11 6.84 -10.59
N PHE A 204 5.30 8.04 -11.12
CA PHE A 204 5.64 8.26 -12.52
C PHE A 204 7.15 8.15 -12.70
N TYR A 205 7.59 7.33 -13.65
CA TYR A 205 9.01 7.19 -14.01
C TYR A 205 9.20 7.60 -15.46
N THR A 206 10.14 8.51 -15.68
CA THR A 206 10.62 8.85 -17.02
C THR A 206 12.15 8.80 -17.07
N SER A 207 12.68 8.13 -18.09
CA SER A 207 14.12 8.04 -18.37
C SER A 207 14.58 9.04 -19.43
N HIS A 208 13.63 9.56 -20.21
CA HIS A 208 13.86 10.59 -21.19
C HIS A 208 13.17 11.83 -20.65
N TYR A 209 13.89 12.94 -20.54
CA TYR A 209 13.18 14.21 -20.64
C TYR A 209 12.68 14.25 -22.08
N ASP A 210 11.53 13.60 -22.32
CA ASP A 210 10.86 13.66 -23.59
C ASP A 210 10.72 15.15 -23.84
N ARG A 211 11.43 15.61 -24.88
CA ARG A 211 11.25 16.98 -25.36
C ARG A 211 9.77 17.02 -25.66
N MET A 212 8.99 17.76 -24.86
CA MET A 212 7.60 18.00 -25.16
C MET A 212 7.59 18.51 -26.59
N ASN A 213 7.05 17.70 -27.51
CA ASN A 213 6.78 18.18 -28.84
C ASN A 213 5.76 19.28 -28.62
N GLY A 214 6.14 20.55 -28.84
CA GLY A 214 5.29 21.71 -28.55
C GLY A 214 3.97 21.72 -29.33
N GLN A 215 3.76 20.73 -30.20
CA GLN A 215 2.55 20.48 -30.95
C GLN A 215 2.30 18.96 -30.98
N ILE A 216 1.12 18.52 -30.55
CA ILE A 216 0.68 17.13 -30.57
C ILE A 216 -0.62 17.08 -31.37
N SER A 217 -0.70 16.17 -32.34
CA SER A 217 -1.91 15.94 -33.12
C SER A 217 -2.84 15.00 -32.36
N VAL A 218 -4.00 15.51 -31.94
CA VAL A 218 -5.04 14.75 -31.22
C VAL A 218 -5.45 13.48 -31.99
N HIS A 219 -5.55 13.57 -33.31
CA HIS A 219 -5.92 12.44 -34.16
C HIS A 219 -4.83 11.35 -34.21
N GLN A 220 -3.56 11.73 -34.04
CA GLN A 220 -2.45 10.78 -34.05
C GLN A 220 -2.39 10.02 -32.73
N VAL A 221 -2.52 10.72 -31.59
CA VAL A 221 -2.57 10.09 -30.26
C VAL A 221 -3.73 9.11 -30.15
N GLN A 222 -4.92 9.45 -30.65
CA GLN A 222 -6.07 8.54 -30.64
C GLN A 222 -5.83 7.27 -31.46
N ARG A 223 -5.16 7.38 -32.61
CA ARG A 223 -4.77 6.20 -33.42
C ARG A 223 -3.72 5.37 -32.70
N ASP A 224 -2.67 6.00 -32.18
CA ASP A 224 -1.58 5.32 -31.49
C ASP A 224 -2.08 4.62 -30.20
N GLN A 225 -3.07 5.19 -29.52
CA GLN A 225 -3.77 4.56 -28.39
C GLN A 225 -4.57 3.33 -28.85
N SER A 226 -5.28 3.41 -29.98
CA SER A 226 -6.03 2.27 -30.54
C SER A 226 -5.13 1.14 -31.04
N GLU A 227 -3.92 1.47 -31.48
CA GLU A 227 -2.91 0.54 -32.00
C GLU A 227 -1.90 0.08 -30.92
N ASN A 228 -2.07 0.52 -29.67
CA ASN A 228 -1.15 0.23 -28.55
C ASN A 228 0.31 0.67 -28.80
N ASN A 229 0.52 1.66 -29.67
CA ASN A 229 1.85 2.10 -30.12
C ASN A 229 2.13 3.58 -29.74
N VAL A 230 1.66 3.99 -28.56
CA VAL A 230 1.88 5.36 -28.07
C VAL A 230 3.36 5.57 -27.73
N ASN A 231 3.96 6.58 -28.36
CA ASN A 231 5.33 6.99 -28.09
C ASN A 231 5.49 7.45 -26.63
N SER A 232 6.66 7.25 -26.01
CA SER A 232 6.85 7.52 -24.58
C SER A 232 6.53 8.96 -24.18
N GLY A 233 6.84 9.92 -25.05
CA GLY A 233 6.58 11.35 -24.80
C GLY A 233 5.10 11.76 -24.90
N ASP A 234 4.30 10.99 -25.63
CA ASP A 234 2.87 11.28 -25.81
C ASP A 234 2.01 10.59 -24.75
N LYS A 235 2.58 9.66 -23.95
CA LYS A 235 1.89 8.98 -22.83
C LYS A 235 1.53 9.89 -21.65
N ILE A 236 2.07 11.12 -21.64
CA ILE A 236 1.80 12.11 -20.60
C ILE A 236 0.43 12.76 -20.83
N PHE A 237 -0.08 12.73 -22.07
CA PHE A 237 -1.37 13.28 -22.49
C PHE A 237 -2.42 12.17 -22.65
#